data_AF-A0A1F2FB37-F1
#
_entry.id   AF-A0A1F2FB37-F1
#
_cell.length_a   1.000
_cell.length_b   1.000
_cell.length_c   1.000
_cell.angle_alpha   90.00
_cell.angle_beta   90.00
_cell.angle_gamma   90.00
#
_symmetry.space_group_name_H-M   'P 1'
#
loop_
_entity.id
_entity.type
_entity.pdbx_description
1 polymer ?
#
loop_
_entity_poly.entity_id
_entity_poly.type
_entity_poly.pdbx_seq_one_letter_code
_entity_poly.pdbx_strand_id
1 'polypeptide(L)'
;MEHYDARLRLREITQELYDIGDEVAEHIEHLAQAIADVDRELVDECVLELADIVDEAVEDARPLVGELAGLRQAFTSGIRRGELGPMPDREPGPEPKPVDVASLSAIPAPLRHPVAVPTVAHALLARSESTAAYLEDLADWVSAENIRGVEVLGSVQIPALYARCGRRALNAAAAWCVTVPETHPAVAKTLRGRRPPAFLMERIRIDEVVRKVAQRRAAERV
;
A
#
# COMPACT_ATOMS: atom_id res chain seq x y z
N MET A 1 7.10 -33.08 -20.60
CA MET A 1 8.01 -32.30 -19.74
C MET A 1 7.62 -30.83 -19.82
N GLU A 2 7.61 -30.23 -21.01
CA GLU A 2 7.24 -28.80 -21.26
C GLU A 2 5.90 -28.31 -20.68
N HIS A 3 4.83 -29.12 -20.70
CA HIS A 3 3.52 -28.69 -20.15
C HIS A 3 3.46 -28.61 -18.61
N TYR A 4 4.26 -29.41 -17.91
CA TYR A 4 4.35 -29.33 -16.45
C TYR A 4 5.07 -28.06 -16.04
N ASP A 5 6.17 -27.76 -16.73
CA ASP A 5 6.99 -26.56 -16.50
C ASP A 5 6.19 -25.28 -16.80
N ALA A 6 5.38 -25.25 -17.86
CA ALA A 6 4.53 -24.09 -18.17
C ALA A 6 3.42 -23.84 -17.13
N ARG A 7 2.85 -24.88 -16.53
CA ARG A 7 1.84 -24.73 -15.46
C ARG A 7 2.47 -24.28 -14.15
N LEU A 8 3.68 -24.75 -13.86
CA LEU A 8 4.45 -24.30 -12.72
C LEU A 8 4.78 -22.82 -12.87
N ARG A 9 5.32 -22.40 -14.01
CA ARG A 9 5.67 -20.99 -14.29
C ARG A 9 4.45 -20.07 -14.22
N LEU A 10 3.29 -20.51 -14.73
CA LEU A 10 2.04 -19.77 -14.59
C LEU A 10 1.69 -19.49 -13.12
N ARG A 11 1.86 -20.49 -12.24
CA ARG A 11 1.61 -20.35 -10.81
C ARG A 11 2.62 -19.42 -10.15
N GLU A 12 3.90 -19.53 -10.49
CA GLU A 12 4.97 -18.68 -9.97
C GLU A 12 4.70 -17.20 -10.30
N ILE A 13 4.46 -16.86 -11.57
CA ILE A 13 4.17 -15.46 -11.97
C ILE A 13 2.91 -14.92 -11.31
N THR A 14 1.88 -15.77 -11.16
CA THR A 14 0.65 -15.38 -10.47
C THR A 14 0.94 -15.03 -9.02
N GLN A 15 1.78 -15.81 -8.34
CA GLN A 15 2.18 -15.54 -6.96
C GLN A 15 3.08 -14.30 -6.87
N GLU A 16 4.08 -14.16 -7.75
CA GLU A 16 4.95 -12.99 -7.80
C GLU A 16 4.13 -11.70 -7.96
N LEU A 17 3.10 -11.70 -8.81
CA LEU A 17 2.21 -10.55 -8.96
C LEU A 17 1.33 -10.28 -7.73
N TYR A 18 0.91 -11.32 -7.00
CA TYR A 18 0.21 -11.14 -5.72
C TYR A 18 1.13 -10.54 -4.67
N ASP A 19 2.34 -11.09 -4.53
CA ASP A 19 3.32 -10.64 -3.56
C ASP A 19 3.67 -9.15 -3.77
N ILE A 20 3.88 -8.71 -5.02
CA ILE A 20 4.11 -7.30 -5.35
C ILE A 20 2.92 -6.41 -4.94
N GLY A 21 1.69 -6.85 -5.23
CA GLY A 21 0.50 -6.07 -4.91
C GLY A 21 0.26 -5.95 -3.41
N ASP A 22 0.53 -7.03 -2.66
CA ASP A 22 0.45 -7.05 -1.20
C ASP A 22 1.53 -6.15 -0.58
N GLU A 23 2.76 -6.14 -1.12
CA GLU A 23 3.83 -5.26 -0.64
C GLU A 23 3.48 -3.77 -0.84
N VAL A 24 2.89 -3.40 -1.99
CA VAL A 24 2.40 -2.03 -2.21
C VAL A 24 1.28 -1.68 -1.21
N ALA A 25 0.33 -2.60 -0.96
CA ALA A 25 -0.75 -2.37 -0.01
C ALA A 25 -0.21 -2.19 1.42
N GLU A 26 0.72 -3.05 1.84
CA GLU A 26 1.36 -3.02 3.16
C GLU A 26 2.06 -1.67 3.42
N HIS A 27 2.81 -1.13 2.44
CA HIS A 27 3.48 0.15 2.61
C HIS A 27 2.51 1.34 2.63
N ILE A 28 1.34 1.24 2.00
CA ILE A 28 0.25 2.20 2.17
C ILE A 28 -0.32 2.13 3.60
N GLU A 29 -0.47 0.94 4.16
CA GLU A 29 -0.90 0.76 5.56
C GLU A 29 0.13 1.29 6.57
N HIS A 30 1.43 1.10 6.32
CA HIS A 30 2.49 1.69 7.15
C HIS A 30 2.36 3.21 7.23
N LEU A 31 2.13 3.85 6.07
CA LEU A 31 1.88 5.28 5.99
C LEU A 31 0.59 5.68 6.75
N ALA A 32 -0.48 4.89 6.63
CA ALA A 32 -1.73 5.12 7.37
C ALA A 32 -1.50 5.10 8.89
N GLN A 33 -0.75 4.12 9.38
CA GLN A 33 -0.43 3.97 10.81
C GLN A 33 0.45 5.13 11.30
N ALA A 34 1.45 5.56 10.54
CA ALA A 34 2.29 6.71 10.88
C ALA A 34 1.47 8.02 10.98
N ILE A 35 0.54 8.24 10.04
CA ILE A 35 -0.38 9.38 10.06
C ILE A 35 -1.33 9.33 11.27
N ALA A 36 -1.85 8.14 11.59
CA ALA A 36 -2.71 7.92 12.75
C ALA A 36 -1.99 8.21 14.08
N ASP A 37 -0.69 7.95 14.16
CA ASP A 37 0.15 8.31 15.31
C ASP A 37 0.51 9.79 15.39
N VAL A 38 0.22 10.56 14.33
CA VAL A 38 0.63 11.97 14.19
C VAL A 38 2.15 12.13 14.20
N ASP A 39 2.88 11.11 13.75
CA ASP A 39 4.34 11.13 13.70
C ASP A 39 4.84 11.62 12.34
N ARG A 40 5.08 12.94 12.25
CA ARG A 40 5.55 13.57 11.01
C ARG A 40 6.91 13.04 10.55
N GLU A 41 7.81 12.63 11.45
CA GLU A 41 9.13 12.10 11.04
C GLU A 41 8.94 10.73 10.40
N LEU A 42 8.15 9.86 11.04
CA LEU A 42 7.86 8.54 10.50
C LEU A 42 7.06 8.59 9.19
N VAL A 43 6.14 9.56 9.05
CA VAL A 43 5.43 9.78 7.78
C VAL A 43 6.39 10.08 6.63
N ASP A 44 7.46 10.84 6.85
CA ASP A 44 8.47 11.08 5.81
C ASP A 44 9.21 9.81 5.42
N GLU A 45 9.59 8.99 6.40
CA GLU A 45 10.23 7.70 6.15
C GLU A 45 9.31 6.79 5.34
N CYS A 46 8.04 6.64 5.75
CA CYS A 46 7.07 5.84 5.02
C CYS A 46 6.78 6.38 3.61
N VAL A 47 6.81 7.70 3.41
CA VAL A 47 6.66 8.32 2.08
C VAL A 47 7.81 7.94 1.15
N LEU A 48 9.04 7.98 1.65
CA LEU A 48 10.22 7.60 0.87
C LEU A 48 10.20 6.10 0.55
N GLU A 49 9.97 5.26 1.57
CA GLU A 49 9.87 3.80 1.38
C GLU A 49 8.76 3.44 0.38
N LEU A 50 7.57 4.03 0.50
CA LEU A 50 6.47 3.77 -0.44
C LEU A 50 6.80 4.21 -1.87
N ALA A 51 7.52 5.31 -2.05
CA ALA A 51 7.93 5.77 -3.37
C ALA A 51 8.85 4.75 -4.06
N ASP A 52 9.85 4.25 -3.33
CA ASP A 52 10.79 3.24 -3.82
C ASP A 52 10.04 1.93 -4.16
N ILE A 53 9.19 1.44 -3.24
CA ILE A 53 8.39 0.22 -3.44
C ILE A 53 7.47 0.34 -4.65
N VAL A 54 6.83 1.50 -4.88
CA VAL A 54 5.95 1.69 -6.03
C VAL A 54 6.74 1.69 -7.34
N ASP A 55 7.92 2.31 -7.38
CA ASP A 55 8.77 2.32 -8.57
C ASP A 55 9.26 0.89 -8.90
N GLU A 56 9.73 0.14 -7.91
CA GLU A 56 10.11 -1.28 -8.04
C GLU A 56 8.92 -2.14 -8.53
N ALA A 57 7.76 -2.02 -7.88
CA ALA A 57 6.54 -2.74 -8.25
C ALA A 57 6.11 -2.48 -9.70
N VAL A 58 6.26 -1.24 -10.18
CA VAL A 58 5.94 -0.86 -11.57
C VAL A 58 6.93 -1.49 -12.54
N GLU A 59 8.22 -1.52 -12.21
CA GLU A 59 9.26 -2.11 -13.05
C GLU A 59 9.11 -3.63 -13.13
N ASP A 60 8.89 -4.30 -11.99
CA ASP A 60 8.80 -5.75 -11.89
C ASP A 60 7.51 -6.31 -12.48
N ALA A 61 6.38 -5.62 -12.30
CA ALA A 61 5.10 -6.11 -12.82
C ALA A 61 5.03 -6.10 -14.35
N ARG A 62 5.77 -5.23 -15.04
CA ARG A 62 5.72 -5.12 -16.51
C ARG A 62 6.07 -6.43 -17.24
N PRO A 63 7.26 -7.03 -17.02
CA PRO A 63 7.60 -8.30 -17.67
C PRO A 63 6.67 -9.44 -17.23
N LEU A 64 6.26 -9.48 -15.96
CA LEU A 64 5.39 -10.52 -15.42
C LEU A 64 4.00 -10.53 -16.05
N VAL A 65 3.39 -9.36 -16.24
CA VAL A 65 2.10 -9.23 -16.92
C VAL A 65 2.19 -9.71 -18.37
N GLY A 66 3.27 -9.37 -19.07
CA GLY A 66 3.52 -9.81 -20.44
C GLY A 66 3.68 -11.32 -20.55
N GLU A 67 4.45 -11.92 -19.64
CA GLU A 67 4.66 -13.36 -19.57
C GLU A 67 3.36 -14.11 -19.21
N LEU A 68 2.60 -13.61 -18.23
CA LEU A 68 1.28 -14.14 -17.85
C LEU A 68 0.31 -14.15 -19.03
N ALA A 69 0.27 -13.07 -19.81
CA ALA A 69 -0.54 -12.97 -21.02
C ALA A 69 -0.11 -13.98 -22.08
N GLY A 70 1.19 -14.12 -22.32
CA GLY A 70 1.74 -15.08 -23.27
C GLY A 70 1.42 -16.53 -22.89
N LEU A 71 1.59 -16.90 -21.62
CA LEU A 71 1.29 -18.24 -21.11
C LEU A 71 -0.20 -18.56 -21.24
N ARG A 72 -1.08 -17.64 -20.82
CA ARG A 72 -2.53 -17.84 -20.95
C ARG A 72 -2.98 -17.96 -22.40
N GLN A 73 -2.39 -17.16 -23.29
CA GLN A 73 -2.65 -17.27 -24.72
C GLN A 73 -2.19 -18.64 -25.25
N ALA A 74 -0.99 -19.10 -24.91
CA ALA A 74 -0.46 -20.40 -25.33
C ALA A 74 -1.33 -21.57 -24.85
N PHE A 75 -1.80 -21.52 -23.60
CA PHE A 75 -2.76 -22.50 -23.07
C PHE A 75 -4.09 -22.47 -23.84
N THR A 76 -4.60 -21.28 -24.16
CA THR A 76 -5.88 -21.14 -24.87
C THR A 76 -5.76 -21.54 -26.36
N SER A 77 -4.65 -21.20 -27.02
CA SER A 77 -4.41 -21.50 -28.44
C SER A 77 -4.01 -22.96 -28.70
N GLY A 78 -3.33 -23.61 -27.74
CA GLY A 78 -3.02 -25.05 -27.78
C GLY A 78 -4.24 -25.93 -27.48
N ILE A 79 -5.25 -25.37 -26.80
CA ILE A 79 -6.47 -26.06 -26.37
C ILE A 79 -7.68 -25.51 -27.17
N ARG A 80 -7.71 -25.76 -28.48
CA ARG A 80 -9.01 -26.01 -29.15
C ARG A 80 -9.45 -27.45 -28.87
N ARG A 81 -9.66 -27.80 -27.60
CA ARG A 81 -10.41 -29.01 -27.20
C ARG A 81 -10.83 -29.09 -25.71
N GLY A 82 -10.75 -28.01 -24.96
CA GLY A 82 -11.17 -27.98 -23.55
C GLY A 82 -11.48 -26.56 -23.16
N GLU A 83 -12.76 -26.25 -23.01
CA GLU A 83 -13.25 -24.96 -22.53
C GLU A 83 -12.58 -24.66 -21.17
N LEU A 84 -11.77 -23.60 -21.11
CA LEU A 84 -11.48 -22.97 -19.83
C LEU A 84 -12.84 -22.52 -19.29
N GLY A 85 -13.23 -23.00 -18.11
CA GLY A 85 -14.44 -22.57 -17.45
C GLY A 85 -14.48 -21.03 -17.38
N PRO A 86 -15.68 -20.43 -17.37
CA PRO A 86 -15.81 -18.97 -17.37
C PRO A 86 -14.95 -18.39 -16.25
N MET A 87 -14.11 -17.41 -16.60
CA MET A 87 -13.39 -16.64 -15.58
C MET A 87 -14.45 -16.02 -14.65
N PRO A 88 -14.25 -16.05 -13.33
CA PRO A 88 -15.16 -15.40 -12.40
C PRO A 88 -15.25 -13.92 -12.76
N ASP A 89 -16.48 -13.42 -12.89
CA ASP A 89 -16.72 -12.00 -13.04
C ASP A 89 -16.55 -11.36 -11.65
N ARG A 90 -15.46 -10.63 -11.48
CA ARG A 90 -15.22 -9.79 -10.29
C ARG A 90 -15.44 -8.36 -10.72
N GLU A 91 -16.58 -7.80 -10.33
CA GLU A 91 -16.83 -6.37 -10.52
C GLU A 91 -15.80 -5.54 -9.72
N PRO A 92 -15.33 -4.40 -10.26
CA PRO A 92 -14.44 -3.52 -9.53
C PRO A 92 -15.14 -2.98 -8.27
N GLY A 93 -14.43 -3.00 -7.15
CA GLY A 93 -14.88 -2.37 -5.92
C GLY A 93 -14.95 -0.84 -6.07
N PRO A 94 -15.74 -0.14 -5.23
CA PRO A 94 -15.79 1.32 -5.27
C PRO A 94 -14.41 1.90 -4.95
N GLU A 95 -13.86 2.67 -5.88
CA GLU A 95 -12.58 3.34 -5.68
C GLU A 95 -12.70 4.36 -4.53
N PRO A 96 -11.80 4.34 -3.53
CA PRO A 96 -11.85 5.28 -2.41
C PRO A 96 -11.82 6.72 -2.90
N LYS A 97 -12.52 7.63 -2.21
CA LYS A 97 -12.51 9.05 -2.61
C LYS A 97 -11.21 9.72 -2.13
N PRO A 98 -10.43 10.37 -3.01
CA PRO A 98 -9.19 11.01 -2.59
C PRO A 98 -9.45 12.14 -1.59
N VAL A 99 -8.51 12.28 -0.64
CA VAL A 99 -8.45 13.42 0.27
C VAL A 99 -7.47 14.46 -0.24
N ASP A 100 -7.80 15.73 -0.06
CA ASP A 100 -6.94 16.87 -0.38
C ASP A 100 -6.92 17.88 0.78
N VAL A 101 -6.12 18.94 0.61
CA VAL A 101 -5.99 20.00 1.62
C VAL A 101 -7.34 20.65 1.92
N ALA A 102 -8.20 20.84 0.93
CA ALA A 102 -9.48 21.50 1.10
C ALA A 102 -10.46 20.62 1.88
N SER A 103 -10.55 19.34 1.55
CA SER A 103 -11.40 18.38 2.26
C SER A 103 -10.96 18.19 3.70
N LEU A 104 -9.65 18.07 3.96
CA LEU A 104 -9.13 17.90 5.32
C LEU A 104 -9.28 19.19 6.15
N SER A 105 -9.04 20.36 5.56
CA SER A 105 -9.21 21.65 6.24
C SER A 105 -10.65 21.88 6.72
N ALA A 106 -11.63 21.29 6.04
CA ALA A 106 -13.03 21.34 6.44
C ALA A 106 -13.38 20.45 7.64
N ILE A 107 -12.48 19.54 8.06
CA ILE A 107 -12.72 18.57 9.14
C ILE A 107 -12.14 19.08 10.46
N PRO A 108 -12.89 19.00 11.58
CA PRO A 108 -14.36 18.86 11.66
C PRO A 108 -15.09 20.17 11.27
N ALA A 109 -14.39 21.29 11.41
CA ALA A 109 -14.75 22.60 10.87
C ALA A 109 -13.44 23.39 10.64
N PRO A 110 -13.42 24.34 9.69
CA PRO A 110 -12.27 25.21 9.49
C PRO A 110 -11.89 25.97 10.77
N LEU A 111 -10.61 25.91 11.13
CA LEU A 111 -10.08 26.63 12.30
C LEU A 111 -10.06 28.13 12.00
N ARG A 112 -10.74 28.93 12.83
CA ARG A 112 -10.76 30.40 12.73
C ARG A 112 -10.07 30.99 13.95
N HIS A 113 -9.08 31.85 13.74
CA HIS A 113 -8.30 32.42 14.83
C HIS A 113 -9.02 33.59 15.51
N PRO A 114 -8.85 33.77 16.84
CA PRO A 114 -8.15 32.87 17.77
C PRO A 114 -9.00 31.62 18.11
N VAL A 115 -8.35 30.46 18.24
CA VAL A 115 -8.99 29.17 18.56
C VAL A 115 -8.35 28.53 19.78
N ALA A 116 -9.15 27.87 20.63
CA ALA A 116 -8.66 27.19 21.81
C ALA A 116 -7.83 25.94 21.45
N VAL A 117 -6.75 25.69 22.21
CA VAL A 117 -5.84 24.55 21.97
C VAL A 117 -6.57 23.18 21.91
N PRO A 118 -7.54 22.86 22.80
CA PRO A 118 -8.30 21.60 22.69
C PRO A 118 -9.05 21.45 21.38
N THR A 119 -9.60 22.56 20.84
CA THR A 119 -10.28 22.57 19.54
C THR A 119 -9.30 22.29 18.39
N VAL A 120 -8.09 22.86 18.46
CA VAL A 120 -7.02 22.57 17.50
C VAL A 120 -6.65 21.09 17.56
N ALA A 121 -6.36 20.58 18.76
CA ALA A 121 -5.97 19.17 18.95
C ALA A 121 -7.02 18.20 18.41
N HIS A 122 -8.31 18.47 18.67
CA HIS A 122 -9.41 17.68 18.13
C HIS A 122 -9.45 17.72 16.59
N ALA A 123 -9.25 18.90 15.99
CA ALA A 123 -9.22 19.03 14.54
C ALA A 123 -8.05 18.28 13.90
N LEU A 124 -6.86 18.37 14.49
CA LEU A 124 -5.69 17.65 14.02
C LEU A 124 -5.90 16.13 14.05
N LEU A 125 -6.43 15.59 15.15
CA LEU A 125 -6.75 14.17 15.28
C LEU A 125 -7.80 13.73 14.27
N ALA A 126 -8.88 14.48 14.09
CA ALA A 126 -9.92 14.13 13.14
C ALA A 126 -9.41 14.12 11.68
N ARG A 127 -8.49 15.02 11.33
CA ARG A 127 -7.83 15.03 10.01
C ARG A 127 -6.88 13.87 9.82
N SER A 128 -6.08 13.54 10.85
CA SER A 128 -5.24 12.34 10.85
C SER A 128 -6.08 11.06 10.70
N GLU A 129 -7.16 10.93 11.46
CA GLU A 129 -8.07 9.78 11.39
C GLU A 129 -8.71 9.66 9.99
N SER A 130 -9.20 10.77 9.42
CA SER A 130 -9.77 10.76 8.08
C SER A 130 -8.75 10.41 7.00
N THR A 131 -7.48 10.80 7.17
CA THR A 131 -6.42 10.48 6.21
C THR A 131 -5.98 9.02 6.34
N ALA A 132 -5.81 8.53 7.56
CA ALA A 132 -5.47 7.14 7.83
C ALA A 132 -6.55 6.18 7.29
N ALA A 133 -7.83 6.45 7.58
CA ALA A 133 -8.93 5.64 7.04
C ALA A 133 -8.95 5.63 5.50
N TYR A 134 -8.68 6.77 4.86
CA TYR A 134 -8.56 6.83 3.40
C TYR A 134 -7.43 5.95 2.86
N LEU A 135 -6.28 5.91 3.55
CA LEU A 135 -5.14 5.09 3.15
C LEU A 135 -5.39 3.60 3.40
N GLU A 136 -6.05 3.23 4.50
CA GLU A 136 -6.52 1.86 4.76
C GLU A 136 -7.47 1.40 3.65
N ASP A 137 -8.49 2.21 3.32
CA ASP A 137 -9.41 1.91 2.21
C ASP A 137 -8.66 1.79 0.86
N LEU A 138 -7.59 2.58 0.66
CA LEU A 138 -6.77 2.53 -0.55
C LEU A 138 -5.90 1.26 -0.62
N ALA A 139 -5.36 0.81 0.51
CA ALA A 139 -4.61 -0.44 0.62
C ALA A 139 -5.50 -1.66 0.31
N ASP A 140 -6.67 -1.72 0.93
CA ASP A 140 -7.68 -2.76 0.66
C ASP A 140 -8.07 -2.77 -0.82
N TRP A 141 -8.31 -1.59 -1.39
CA TRP A 141 -8.71 -1.47 -2.78
C TRP A 141 -7.61 -1.86 -3.77
N VAL A 142 -6.34 -1.49 -3.52
CA VAL A 142 -5.24 -1.88 -4.41
C VAL A 142 -5.00 -3.39 -4.38
N SER A 143 -5.09 -4.04 -3.22
CA SER A 143 -4.99 -5.50 -3.12
C SER A 143 -6.12 -6.19 -3.90
N ALA A 144 -7.37 -5.72 -3.72
CA ALA A 144 -8.51 -6.26 -4.45
C ALA A 144 -8.41 -6.08 -5.98
N GLU A 145 -7.98 -4.90 -6.44
CA GLU A 145 -7.78 -4.63 -7.86
C GLU A 145 -6.57 -5.39 -8.44
N ASN A 146 -5.52 -5.62 -7.65
CA ASN A 146 -4.41 -6.47 -8.07
C ASN A 146 -4.90 -7.90 -8.33
N ILE A 147 -5.65 -8.48 -7.37
CA ILE A 147 -6.25 -9.81 -7.53
C ILE A 147 -7.09 -9.87 -8.81
N ARG A 148 -7.95 -8.86 -9.03
CA ARG A 148 -8.76 -8.76 -10.25
C ARG A 148 -7.93 -8.69 -11.52
N GLY A 149 -6.86 -7.89 -11.52
CA GLY A 149 -5.94 -7.74 -12.65
C GLY A 149 -5.20 -9.02 -13.01
N VAL A 150 -4.76 -9.77 -11.99
CA VAL A 150 -4.07 -11.05 -12.15
C VAL A 150 -5.05 -12.13 -12.61
N GLU A 151 -6.23 -12.24 -12.00
CA GLU A 151 -7.23 -13.26 -12.36
C GLU A 151 -7.84 -12.99 -13.74
N VAL A 152 -8.21 -11.75 -14.04
CA VAL A 152 -8.86 -11.35 -15.29
C VAL A 152 -7.95 -10.40 -16.06
N LEU A 153 -7.10 -10.96 -16.92
CA LEU A 153 -6.14 -10.17 -17.71
C LEU A 153 -6.84 -9.10 -18.57
N GLY A 154 -6.23 -7.91 -18.60
CA GLY A 154 -6.77 -6.75 -19.33
C GLY A 154 -7.86 -5.99 -18.58
N SER A 155 -8.37 -6.53 -17.46
CA SER A 155 -9.37 -5.86 -16.63
C SER A 155 -8.78 -4.74 -15.77
N VAL A 156 -7.48 -4.83 -15.45
CA VAL A 156 -6.67 -3.83 -14.76
C VAL A 156 -5.33 -3.71 -15.46
N GLN A 157 -4.83 -2.49 -15.60
CA GLN A 157 -3.45 -2.24 -15.99
C GLN A 157 -2.59 -2.24 -14.73
N ILE A 158 -2.08 -3.39 -14.29
CA ILE A 158 -1.41 -3.58 -12.99
C ILE A 158 -0.29 -2.55 -12.74
N PRO A 159 0.67 -2.30 -13.66
CA PRO A 159 1.68 -1.26 -13.42
C PRO A 159 1.08 0.14 -13.25
N ALA A 160 0.00 0.46 -13.97
CA ALA A 160 -0.68 1.74 -13.83
C ALA A 160 -1.51 1.84 -12.54
N LEU A 161 -2.02 0.71 -12.04
CA LEU A 161 -2.68 0.60 -10.73
C LEU A 161 -1.68 1.01 -9.63
N TYR A 162 -0.51 0.37 -9.56
CA TYR A 162 0.50 0.66 -8.54
C TYR A 162 0.95 2.12 -8.58
N ALA A 163 1.32 2.62 -9.76
CA ALA A 163 1.73 4.01 -9.92
C ALA A 163 0.61 5.00 -9.52
N ARG A 164 -0.65 4.68 -9.80
CA ARG A 164 -1.80 5.52 -9.41
C ARG A 164 -2.02 5.50 -7.91
N CYS A 165 -2.04 4.33 -7.29
CA CYS A 165 -2.25 4.18 -5.84
C CYS A 165 -1.12 4.86 -5.05
N GLY A 166 0.14 4.64 -5.45
CA GLY A 166 1.30 5.31 -4.86
C GLY A 166 1.15 6.83 -4.91
N ARG A 167 0.92 7.42 -6.09
CA ARG A 167 0.70 8.88 -6.20
C ARG A 167 -0.44 9.39 -5.31
N ARG A 168 -1.52 8.62 -5.19
CA ARG A 168 -2.67 8.99 -4.37
C ARG A 168 -2.34 8.96 -2.88
N ALA A 169 -1.62 7.94 -2.41
CA ALA A 169 -1.14 7.86 -1.04
C ALA A 169 -0.18 9.01 -0.71
N LEU A 170 0.77 9.30 -1.60
CA LEU A 170 1.71 10.41 -1.47
C LEU A 170 0.99 11.78 -1.41
N ASN A 171 -0.01 11.99 -2.26
CA ASN A 171 -0.82 13.21 -2.24
C ASN A 171 -1.61 13.36 -0.93
N ALA A 172 -2.14 12.28 -0.39
CA ALA A 172 -2.85 12.29 0.89
C ALA A 172 -1.90 12.63 2.06
N ALA A 173 -0.70 12.05 2.08
CA ALA A 173 0.33 12.39 3.06
C ALA A 173 0.74 13.87 2.95
N ALA A 174 0.93 14.39 1.73
CA ALA A 174 1.23 15.81 1.51
C ALA A 174 0.09 16.71 2.02
N ALA A 175 -1.17 16.37 1.73
CA ALA A 175 -2.33 17.11 2.22
C ALA A 175 -2.41 17.09 3.75
N TRP A 176 -2.10 15.95 4.37
CA TRP A 176 -2.02 15.81 5.81
C TRP A 176 -0.90 16.67 6.42
N CYS A 177 0.31 16.68 5.84
CA CYS A 177 1.43 17.52 6.28
C CYS A 177 1.03 19.00 6.38
N VAL A 178 0.39 19.51 5.34
CA VAL A 178 -0.10 20.90 5.29
C VAL A 178 -1.13 21.15 6.39
N THR A 179 -2.13 20.27 6.51
CA THR A 179 -3.31 20.51 7.36
C THR A 179 -3.13 20.14 8.82
N VAL A 180 -2.05 19.43 9.17
CA VAL A 180 -1.78 18.95 10.52
C VAL A 180 -0.48 19.51 11.10
N PRO A 181 0.72 18.94 10.82
CA PRO A 181 1.95 19.41 11.45
C PRO A 181 2.38 20.81 11.01
N GLU A 182 2.10 21.25 9.78
CA GLU A 182 2.48 22.60 9.33
C GLU A 182 1.54 23.69 9.86
N THR A 183 0.23 23.41 9.96
CA THR A 183 -0.75 24.38 10.46
C THR A 183 -0.54 24.69 11.96
N HIS A 184 -0.27 23.65 12.77
CA HIS A 184 -0.13 23.79 14.22
C HIS A 184 0.99 22.88 14.79
N PRO A 185 2.27 23.20 14.52
CA PRO A 185 3.40 22.29 14.80
C PRO A 185 3.56 21.94 16.27
N ALA A 186 3.40 22.93 17.16
CA ALA A 186 3.51 22.70 18.60
C ALA A 186 2.43 21.73 19.12
N VAL A 187 1.21 21.82 18.61
CA VAL A 187 0.11 20.92 19.01
C VAL A 187 0.33 19.54 18.42
N ALA A 188 0.65 19.44 17.12
CA ALA A 188 0.94 18.16 16.46
C ALA A 188 2.04 17.37 17.18
N LYS A 189 3.13 18.05 17.60
CA LYS A 189 4.21 17.41 18.36
C LYS A 189 3.76 16.80 19.69
N THR A 190 2.75 17.38 20.35
CA THR A 190 2.19 16.83 21.60
C THR A 190 1.22 15.66 21.38
N LEU A 191 0.80 15.43 20.13
CA LEU A 191 -0.11 14.35 19.77
C LEU A 191 0.63 13.07 19.34
N ARG A 192 1.91 13.17 18.97
CA ARG A 192 2.77 12.03 18.60
C ARG A 192 2.75 10.91 19.65
N GLY A 193 2.78 9.66 19.21
CA GLY A 193 2.92 8.48 20.06
C GLY A 193 1.63 8.00 20.72
N ARG A 194 0.47 8.54 20.33
CA ARG A 194 -0.84 8.15 20.88
C ARG A 194 -1.40 6.87 20.28
N ARG A 195 -0.93 6.48 19.10
CA ARG A 195 -1.35 5.30 18.35
C ARG A 195 -0.11 4.68 17.69
N PRO A 196 0.81 4.11 18.50
CA PRO A 196 2.08 3.61 17.99
C PRO A 196 1.84 2.59 16.86
N PRO A 197 2.51 2.74 15.71
CA PRO A 197 2.33 1.82 14.57
C PRO A 197 2.69 0.37 14.90
N ALA A 198 1.84 -0.56 14.46
CA ALA A 198 2.04 -1.98 14.66
C ALA A 198 3.26 -2.51 13.90
N PHE A 199 3.53 -1.98 12.70
CA PHE A 199 4.66 -2.42 11.88
C PHE A 199 6.02 -2.15 12.54
N LEU A 200 6.13 -1.15 13.41
CA LEU A 200 7.37 -0.92 14.18
C LEU A 200 7.62 -2.04 15.19
N MET A 201 6.56 -2.59 15.79
CA MET A 201 6.69 -3.75 16.69
C MET A 201 7.10 -5.01 15.92
N GLU A 202 6.62 -5.14 14.69
CA GLU A 202 7.01 -6.22 13.79
C GLU A 202 8.47 -6.09 13.35
N ARG A 203 8.93 -4.90 12.93
CA ARG A 203 10.33 -4.62 12.61
C ARG A 203 11.26 -4.98 13.78
N ILE A 204 10.92 -4.56 15.01
CA ILE A 204 11.68 -4.92 16.22
C ILE A 204 11.76 -6.44 16.38
N ARG A 205 10.65 -7.15 16.19
CA ARG A 205 10.61 -8.62 16.29
C ARG A 205 11.47 -9.29 15.22
N ILE A 206 11.44 -8.79 13.99
CA ILE A 206 12.26 -9.30 12.87
C ILE A 206 13.75 -9.11 13.18
N ASP A 207 14.15 -7.91 13.61
CA ASP A 207 15.54 -7.61 13.96
C ASP A 207 16.08 -8.52 15.05
N GLU A 208 15.26 -8.84 16.06
CA GLU A 208 15.62 -9.80 17.09
C GLU A 208 15.88 -11.20 16.54
N VAL A 209 15.05 -11.66 15.59
CA VAL A 209 15.21 -12.96 14.93
C VAL A 209 16.46 -12.96 14.06
N VAL A 210 16.66 -11.95 13.22
CA VAL A 210 17.85 -11.80 12.36
C VAL A 210 19.12 -11.83 13.22
N ARG A 211 19.14 -11.08 14.33
CA ARG A 211 20.25 -11.09 15.28
C ARG A 211 20.52 -12.48 15.87
N LYS A 212 19.48 -13.22 16.26
CA LYS A 212 19.61 -14.60 16.77
C LYS A 212 20.16 -15.56 15.71
N VAL A 213 19.68 -15.45 14.47
CA VAL A 213 20.17 -16.27 13.34
C VAL A 213 21.63 -15.95 13.04
N ALA A 214 22.01 -14.68 13.01
CA ALA A 214 23.39 -14.25 12.81
C ALA A 214 24.32 -14.79 13.90
N GLN A 215 23.91 -14.71 15.18
CA GLN A 215 24.64 -15.28 16.32
C GLN A 215 24.81 -16.79 16.20
N ARG A 216 23.75 -17.52 15.82
CA ARG A 216 23.81 -18.98 15.63
C ARG A 216 24.75 -19.36 14.49
N ARG A 217 24.66 -18.68 13.34
CA ARG A 217 25.55 -18.90 12.19
C ARG A 217 27.01 -18.59 12.52
N ALA A 218 27.28 -17.61 13.39
CA ALA A 218 28.62 -17.32 13.88
C ALA A 218 29.15 -18.44 14.80
N ALA A 219 28.31 -18.98 15.68
CA ALA A 219 28.67 -20.08 16.58
C ALA A 219 28.88 -21.43 15.85
N GLU A 220 28.17 -21.68 14.74
CA GLU A 220 28.34 -22.88 13.90
C GLU A 220 29.57 -22.80 12.97
N ARG A 221 30.20 -21.62 12.84
CA ARG A 221 31.42 -21.39 12.04
C ARG A 221 32.72 -21.48 12.85
N VAL A 222 32.62 -21.72 14.16
CA VAL A 222 33.74 -21.94 15.10
C VAL A 222 33.80 -23.42 15.46
#